data_AF-A0A1Y6EZ37-F1
#
_entry.id   AF-A0A1Y6EZ37-F1
#
_cell.length_a   1.000
_cell.length_b   1.000
_cell.length_c   1.000
_cell.angle_alpha   90.00
_cell.angle_beta   90.00
_cell.angle_gamma   90.00
#
_symmetry.space_group_name_H-M   'P 1'
#
loop_
_entity.id
_entity.type
_entity.pdbx_description
1 polymer ?
#
loop_
_entity_poly.entity_id
_entity_poly.type
_entity_poly.pdbx_seq_one_letter_code
_entity_poly.pdbx_strand_id
1 'polypeptide(L)'
;MMNDAQAAAQLMRWAAENAAHLAWQRVGERSIEFDVAAPYSVRLSALSGTWQLETVSGRGIRTSSLGATDAPFGDVLESLRERLYGTATDEFDDADRSGGQALAQVLRTSSDEERDGIWCARAATLLAGHAIKDGYGLQARLRLEEAAALYAAAGDVDSESRMLQTLASLPELLRA
;
A
#
# COMPACT_ATOMS: atom_id res chain seq x y z
N MET A 1 -9.36 -11.35 -25.84
CA MET A 1 -7.93 -11.19 -25.49
C MET A 1 -7.67 -9.70 -25.36
N MET A 2 -7.33 -9.23 -24.16
CA MET A 2 -7.10 -7.80 -23.90
C MET A 2 -5.66 -7.45 -24.27
N ASN A 3 -5.44 -6.41 -25.09
CA ASN A 3 -4.09 -5.93 -25.42
C ASN A 3 -3.62 -4.84 -24.44
N ASP A 4 -2.32 -4.52 -24.45
CA ASP A 4 -1.73 -3.52 -23.54
C ASP A 4 -2.45 -2.16 -23.57
N ALA A 5 -2.97 -1.73 -24.73
CA ALA A 5 -3.67 -0.46 -24.86
C ALA A 5 -5.03 -0.48 -24.15
N GLN A 6 -5.74 -1.60 -24.21
CA GLN A 6 -7.00 -1.80 -23.48
C GLN A 6 -6.75 -1.92 -21.96
N ALA A 7 -5.69 -2.64 -21.57
CA ALA A 7 -5.26 -2.72 -20.17
C ALA A 7 -4.89 -1.34 -19.61
N ALA A 8 -4.09 -0.56 -20.36
CA ALA A 8 -3.77 0.82 -20.01
C ALA A 8 -5.01 1.71 -19.93
N ALA A 9 -5.98 1.56 -20.82
CA ALA A 9 -7.23 2.31 -20.74
C ALA A 9 -8.05 1.95 -19.48
N GLN A 10 -8.06 0.67 -19.08
CA GLN A 10 -8.67 0.23 -17.83
C GLN A 10 -7.96 0.80 -16.61
N LEU A 11 -6.62 0.81 -16.60
CA LEU A 11 -5.81 1.44 -15.57
C LEU A 11 -6.14 2.93 -15.42
N MET A 12 -6.17 3.67 -16.54
CA MET A 12 -6.46 5.09 -16.54
C MET A 12 -7.89 5.38 -16.09
N ARG A 13 -8.85 4.53 -16.46
CA ARG A 13 -10.23 4.63 -16.00
C ARG A 13 -10.32 4.46 -14.50
N TRP A 14 -9.75 3.36 -13.97
CA TRP A 14 -9.69 3.11 -12.54
C TRP A 14 -9.00 4.27 -11.80
N ALA A 15 -7.86 4.75 -12.30
CA ALA A 15 -7.15 5.85 -11.66
C ALA A 15 -7.99 7.15 -11.67
N ALA A 16 -8.67 7.45 -12.78
CA ALA A 16 -9.51 8.64 -12.90
C ALA A 16 -10.78 8.58 -12.03
N GLU A 17 -11.43 7.42 -11.95
CA GLU A 17 -12.57 7.17 -11.05
C GLU A 17 -12.18 7.41 -9.58
N ASN A 18 -10.90 7.21 -9.27
CA ASN A 18 -10.36 7.22 -7.92
C ASN A 18 -9.43 8.41 -7.62
N ALA A 19 -9.38 9.42 -8.50
CA ALA A 19 -8.45 10.56 -8.41
C ALA A 19 -8.67 11.47 -7.18
N ALA A 20 -9.85 11.41 -6.55
CA ALA A 20 -10.14 12.14 -5.32
C ALA A 20 -9.42 11.56 -4.09
N HIS A 21 -9.02 10.29 -4.16
CA HIS A 21 -8.45 9.53 -3.06
C HIS A 21 -7.01 9.11 -3.35
N LEU A 22 -6.74 8.65 -4.58
CA LEU A 22 -5.40 8.37 -5.09
C LEU A 22 -4.78 9.65 -5.63
N ALA A 23 -3.77 10.16 -4.94
CA ALA A 23 -2.83 11.09 -5.56
C ALA A 23 -1.97 10.27 -6.54
N TRP A 24 -2.16 10.49 -7.83
CA TRP A 24 -1.40 9.83 -8.89
C TRP A 24 -1.18 10.80 -10.05
N GLN A 25 -0.17 10.50 -10.86
CA GLN A 25 0.08 11.17 -12.11
C GLN A 25 0.25 10.16 -13.24
N ARG A 26 -0.18 10.56 -14.43
CA ARG A 26 0.07 9.77 -15.64
C ARG A 26 1.54 9.86 -16.01
N VAL A 27 2.19 8.72 -16.23
CA VAL A 27 3.56 8.63 -16.72
C VAL A 27 3.55 7.92 -18.07
N GLY A 28 3.76 8.69 -19.14
CA GLY A 28 3.64 8.18 -20.51
C GLY A 28 2.22 7.68 -20.83
N GLU A 29 2.12 6.75 -21.78
CA GLU A 29 0.80 6.31 -22.27
C GLU A 29 0.18 5.17 -21.47
N ARG A 30 1.00 4.35 -20.81
CA ARG A 30 0.62 3.03 -20.29
C ARG A 30 0.87 2.84 -18.80
N SER A 31 1.20 3.91 -18.10
CA SER A 31 1.59 3.85 -16.69
C SER A 31 1.00 4.99 -15.89
N ILE A 32 0.74 4.69 -14.62
CA ILE A 32 0.49 5.70 -13.59
C ILE A 32 1.58 5.58 -12.53
N GLU A 33 1.87 6.69 -11.86
CA GLU A 33 2.75 6.74 -10.72
C GLU A 33 1.98 7.35 -9.56
N PHE A 34 2.01 6.69 -8.40
CA PHE A 34 1.40 7.19 -7.19
C PHE A 34 2.26 8.30 -6.59
N ASP A 35 1.61 9.32 -6.03
CA ASP A 35 2.28 10.44 -5.39
C ASP A 35 2.86 9.98 -4.05
N VAL A 36 4.16 9.76 -4.05
CA VAL A 36 4.95 9.42 -2.86
C VAL A 36 6.11 10.41 -2.75
N ALA A 37 6.57 10.66 -1.52
CA ALA A 37 7.66 11.61 -1.30
C ALA A 37 8.93 11.17 -2.03
N ALA A 38 9.51 12.07 -2.82
CA ALA A 38 10.81 11.84 -3.44
C ALA A 38 11.87 11.52 -2.38
N PRO A 39 12.83 10.60 -2.64
CA PRO A 39 13.16 10.00 -3.93
C PRO A 39 12.40 8.71 -4.28
N TYR A 40 11.38 8.34 -3.50
CA TYR A 40 10.64 7.09 -3.71
C TYR A 40 9.68 7.20 -4.89
N SER A 41 9.33 6.06 -5.48
CA SER A 41 8.28 6.00 -6.49
C SER A 41 7.57 4.65 -6.47
N VAL A 42 6.30 4.67 -6.88
CA VAL A 42 5.49 3.47 -7.07
C VAL A 42 4.75 3.63 -8.38
N ARG A 43 5.08 2.78 -9.36
CA ARG A 43 4.55 2.87 -10.72
C ARG A 43 3.88 1.58 -11.13
N LEU A 44 2.65 1.70 -11.60
CA LEU A 44 1.87 0.60 -12.16
C LEU A 44 1.76 0.77 -13.68
N SER A 45 2.13 -0.26 -14.43
CA SER A 45 2.21 -0.22 -15.89
C SER A 45 1.57 -1.46 -16.54
N ALA A 46 0.94 -1.29 -17.71
CA ALA A 46 0.54 -2.39 -18.57
C ALA A 46 1.45 -2.46 -19.80
N LEU A 47 2.43 -3.38 -19.79
CA LEU A 47 3.49 -3.46 -20.79
C LEU A 47 3.79 -4.91 -21.19
N SER A 48 3.94 -5.15 -22.49
CA SER A 48 4.39 -6.41 -23.06
C SER A 48 3.53 -7.60 -22.64
N GLY A 49 2.20 -7.42 -22.57
CA GLY A 49 1.26 -8.44 -22.15
C GLY A 49 1.23 -8.70 -20.64
N THR A 50 1.88 -7.86 -19.82
CA THR A 50 1.93 -8.01 -18.36
C THR A 50 1.59 -6.72 -17.61
N TRP A 51 0.96 -6.88 -16.46
CA TRP A 51 0.89 -5.85 -15.44
C TRP A 51 2.20 -5.84 -14.65
N GLN A 52 2.82 -4.67 -14.52
CA GLN A 52 4.10 -4.49 -13.85
C GLN A 52 4.00 -3.43 -12.77
N LEU A 53 4.54 -3.76 -11.59
CA LEU A 53 4.75 -2.85 -10.48
C LEU A 53 6.25 -2.55 -10.39
N GLU A 54 6.61 -1.29 -10.51
CA GLU A 54 7.95 -0.79 -10.24
C GLU A 54 7.92 0.03 -8.94
N THR A 55 8.78 -0.29 -8.00
CA THR A 55 8.98 0.47 -6.75
C THR A 55 10.42 0.95 -6.67
N VAL A 56 10.58 2.21 -6.29
CA VAL A 56 11.88 2.80 -5.94
C VAL A 56 11.88 3.08 -4.46
N SER A 57 12.75 2.39 -3.72
CA SER A 57 12.90 2.53 -2.27
C SER A 57 14.35 2.79 -1.87
N GLY A 58 14.62 2.89 -0.56
CA GLY A 58 15.99 2.94 -0.03
C GLY A 58 16.86 1.75 -0.44
N ARG A 59 16.23 0.62 -0.82
CA ARG A 59 16.91 -0.59 -1.35
C ARG A 59 17.16 -0.56 -2.85
N GLY A 60 16.75 0.51 -3.54
CA GLY A 60 16.86 0.65 -4.99
C GLY A 60 15.57 0.33 -5.73
N ILE A 61 15.71 0.04 -7.03
CA ILE A 61 14.58 -0.21 -7.93
C ILE A 61 14.21 -1.69 -7.92
N ARG A 62 12.92 -2.00 -7.73
CA ARG A 62 12.36 -3.36 -7.86
C ARG A 62 11.23 -3.36 -8.87
N THR A 63 11.24 -4.33 -9.77
CA THR A 63 10.15 -4.54 -10.73
C THR A 63 9.55 -5.92 -10.51
N SER A 64 8.23 -5.99 -10.35
CA SER A 64 7.46 -7.21 -10.12
C SER A 64 6.34 -7.35 -11.13
N SER A 65 6.09 -8.58 -11.59
CA SER A 65 4.90 -8.89 -12.38
C SER A 65 3.70 -9.09 -11.45
N LEU A 66 2.56 -8.52 -11.84
CA LEU A 66 1.25 -8.69 -11.17
C LEU A 66 0.32 -9.62 -11.96
N GLY A 67 0.82 -10.25 -13.03
CA GLY A 67 0.03 -11.13 -13.89
C GLY A 67 -0.05 -10.65 -15.34
N ALA A 68 -0.74 -11.42 -16.16
CA ALA A 68 -0.96 -11.12 -17.57
C ALA A 68 -1.98 -9.98 -17.75
N THR A 69 -1.87 -9.20 -18.82
CA THR A 69 -2.79 -8.08 -19.09
C THR A 69 -4.23 -8.52 -19.31
N ASP A 70 -4.48 -9.79 -19.63
CA ASP A 70 -5.82 -10.34 -19.79
C ASP A 70 -6.43 -10.93 -18.50
N ALA A 71 -5.69 -10.89 -17.39
CA ALA A 71 -6.22 -11.26 -16.08
C ALA A 71 -7.34 -10.30 -15.64
N PRO A 72 -8.33 -10.77 -14.86
CA PRO A 72 -9.32 -9.91 -14.24
C PRO A 72 -8.63 -8.79 -13.43
N PHE A 73 -9.04 -7.55 -13.65
CA PHE A 73 -8.37 -6.40 -13.02
C PHE A 73 -8.45 -6.42 -11.49
N GLY A 74 -9.50 -7.02 -10.91
CA GLY A 74 -9.57 -7.26 -9.46
C GLY A 74 -8.42 -8.13 -8.94
N ASP A 75 -8.02 -9.18 -9.67
CA ASP A 75 -6.89 -10.05 -9.31
C ASP A 75 -5.56 -9.29 -9.39
N VAL A 76 -5.46 -8.35 -10.33
CA VAL A 76 -4.29 -7.46 -10.48
C VAL A 76 -4.20 -6.49 -9.32
N LEU A 77 -5.33 -5.92 -8.89
CA LEU A 77 -5.39 -5.04 -7.71
C LEU A 77 -5.07 -5.80 -6.42
N GLU A 78 -5.55 -7.04 -6.28
CA GLU A 78 -5.18 -7.87 -5.13
C GLU A 78 -3.67 -8.17 -5.13
N SER A 79 -3.12 -8.57 -6.28
CA SER A 79 -1.68 -8.80 -6.45
C SER A 79 -0.86 -7.53 -6.17
N LEU A 80 -1.35 -6.35 -6.56
CA LEU A 80 -0.73 -5.06 -6.24
C LEU A 80 -0.65 -4.87 -4.72
N ARG A 81 -1.76 -5.07 -4.00
CA ARG A 81 -1.82 -4.90 -2.54
C ARG A 81 -0.90 -5.87 -1.81
N GLU A 82 -0.88 -7.14 -2.23
CA GLU A 82 0.04 -8.14 -1.69
C GLU A 82 1.51 -7.72 -1.85
N ARG A 83 1.87 -7.24 -3.05
CA ARG A 83 3.26 -6.79 -3.32
C ARG A 83 3.63 -5.54 -2.55
N LEU A 84 2.73 -4.56 -2.44
CA LEU A 84 2.94 -3.35 -1.66
C LEU A 84 3.11 -3.68 -0.18
N TYR A 85 2.23 -4.52 0.38
CA TYR A 85 2.29 -4.96 1.77
C TYR A 85 3.57 -5.74 2.09
N GLY A 86 3.91 -6.72 1.26
CA GLY A 86 5.14 -7.51 1.42
C GLY A 86 6.39 -6.64 1.37
N THR A 87 6.48 -5.74 0.38
CA THR A 87 7.63 -4.84 0.23
C THR A 87 7.73 -3.85 1.39
N ALA A 88 6.62 -3.24 1.81
CA ALA A 88 6.60 -2.34 2.96
C ALA A 88 7.01 -3.05 4.26
N THR A 89 6.59 -4.31 4.43
CA THR A 89 6.99 -5.15 5.58
C THR A 89 8.48 -5.47 5.54
N ASP A 90 9.02 -5.86 4.38
CA ASP A 90 10.45 -6.17 4.21
C ASP A 90 11.36 -4.96 4.50
N GLU A 91 10.86 -3.75 4.22
CA GLU A 91 11.56 -2.48 4.41
C GLU A 91 11.31 -1.85 5.79
N PHE A 92 10.45 -2.47 6.60
CA PHE A 92 10.07 -1.96 7.91
C PHE A 92 11.28 -1.77 8.84
N ASP A 93 12.20 -2.73 8.83
CA ASP A 93 13.42 -2.74 9.64
C ASP A 93 14.62 -2.06 8.96
N ASP A 94 14.42 -1.42 7.81
CA ASP A 94 15.52 -0.73 7.13
C ASP A 94 15.93 0.57 7.85
N ALA A 95 17.20 0.95 7.69
CA ALA A 95 17.72 2.21 8.21
C ALA A 95 17.06 3.41 7.52
N ASP A 96 16.76 3.28 6.22
CA ASP A 96 15.91 4.20 5.48
C ASP A 96 14.52 3.60 5.24
N ARG A 97 13.68 3.70 6.26
CA ARG A 97 12.30 3.17 6.31
C ARG A 97 11.24 4.07 5.66
N SER A 98 11.65 5.22 5.11
CA SER A 98 10.72 6.18 4.49
C SER A 98 10.10 5.60 3.20
N GLY A 99 10.81 4.70 2.51
CA GLY A 99 10.27 3.91 1.39
C GLY A 99 9.15 2.97 1.81
N GLY A 100 9.32 2.22 2.91
CA GLY A 100 8.29 1.36 3.48
C GLY A 100 7.04 2.14 3.89
N GLN A 101 7.21 3.33 4.47
CA GLN A 101 6.11 4.22 4.81
C GLN A 101 5.36 4.71 3.57
N ALA A 102 6.08 5.10 2.51
CA ALA A 102 5.49 5.50 1.24
C ALA A 102 4.67 4.36 0.61
N LEU A 103 5.19 3.13 0.61
CA LEU A 103 4.48 1.95 0.13
C LEU A 103 3.22 1.64 0.95
N ALA A 104 3.29 1.76 2.28
CA ALA A 104 2.14 1.60 3.16
C ALA A 104 1.06 2.66 2.90
N GLN A 105 1.46 3.89 2.56
CA GLN A 105 0.53 4.94 2.16
C GLN A 105 -0.16 4.61 0.84
N VAL A 106 0.57 4.13 -0.17
CA VAL A 106 -0.04 3.70 -1.44
C VAL A 106 -1.00 2.53 -1.22
N LEU A 107 -0.62 1.55 -0.40
CA LEU A 107 -1.47 0.43 -0.02
C LEU A 107 -2.78 0.91 0.63
N ARG A 108 -2.70 1.85 1.57
CA ARG A 108 -3.87 2.43 2.23
C ARG A 108 -4.82 3.01 1.20
N THR A 109 -4.29 3.89 0.35
CA THR A 109 -5.09 4.62 -0.61
C THR A 109 -5.70 3.72 -1.68
N SER A 110 -5.02 2.65 -2.11
CA SER A 110 -5.58 1.67 -3.04
C SER A 110 -6.65 0.75 -2.43
N SER A 111 -6.70 0.66 -1.09
CA SER A 111 -7.58 -0.28 -0.37
C SER A 111 -8.85 0.38 0.15
N ASP A 112 -8.77 1.64 0.57
CA ASP A 112 -9.93 2.43 1.07
C ASP A 112 -11.05 2.50 0.02
N GLU A 113 -10.69 2.54 -1.26
CA GLU A 113 -11.64 2.65 -2.36
C GLU A 113 -12.45 1.38 -2.61
N GLU A 114 -11.77 0.24 -2.61
CA GLU A 114 -12.41 -1.07 -2.81
C GLU A 114 -13.16 -1.52 -1.55
N ARG A 115 -13.17 -0.68 -0.50
CA ARG A 115 -13.73 -0.95 0.83
C ARG A 115 -13.22 -2.26 1.41
N ASP A 116 -11.98 -2.61 1.07
CA ASP A 116 -11.37 -3.83 1.55
C ASP A 116 -10.84 -3.59 2.97
N GLY A 117 -11.72 -3.79 3.95
CA GLY A 117 -11.43 -3.51 5.35
C GLY A 117 -10.17 -4.20 5.87
N ILE A 118 -9.82 -5.39 5.34
CA ILE A 118 -8.61 -6.12 5.75
C ILE A 118 -7.36 -5.43 5.23
N TRP A 119 -7.33 -5.02 3.96
CA TRP A 119 -6.17 -4.31 3.41
C TRP A 119 -6.01 -2.91 4.00
N CYS A 120 -7.13 -2.22 4.26
CA CYS A 120 -7.14 -0.96 5.01
C CYS A 120 -6.52 -1.14 6.41
N ALA A 121 -6.90 -2.21 7.12
CA ALA A 121 -6.36 -2.53 8.45
C ALA A 121 -4.86 -2.84 8.41
N ARG A 122 -4.41 -3.63 7.42
CA ARG A 122 -3.00 -3.94 7.19
C ARG A 122 -2.16 -2.69 6.91
N ALA A 123 -2.66 -1.78 6.08
CA ALA A 123 -1.99 -0.52 5.81
C ALA A 123 -1.89 0.37 7.07
N ALA A 124 -2.98 0.50 7.83
CA ALA A 124 -2.98 1.23 9.09
C ALA A 124 -1.99 0.62 10.11
N THR A 125 -1.87 -0.71 10.15
CA THR A 125 -0.90 -1.42 11.00
C THR A 125 0.54 -1.09 10.63
N LEU A 126 0.89 -1.10 9.33
CA LEU A 126 2.23 -0.71 8.87
C LEU A 126 2.53 0.75 9.21
N LEU A 127 1.59 1.66 8.96
CA LEU A 127 1.75 3.08 9.28
C LEU A 127 1.92 3.32 10.78
N ALA A 128 1.20 2.56 11.62
CA ALA A 128 1.39 2.58 13.07
C ALA A 128 2.82 2.16 13.44
N GLY A 129 3.31 1.06 12.88
CA GLY A 129 4.67 0.59 13.14
C GLY A 129 5.74 1.64 12.78
N HIS A 130 5.59 2.30 11.63
CA HIS A 130 6.53 3.35 11.22
C HIS A 130 6.47 4.54 12.19
N ALA A 131 5.27 4.98 12.57
CA ALA A 131 5.09 6.05 13.55
C ALA A 131 5.70 5.72 14.92
N ILE A 132 5.64 4.45 15.37
CA ILE A 132 6.30 4.00 16.61
C ILE A 132 7.81 4.17 16.49
N LYS A 133 8.40 3.64 15.41
CA LYS A 133 9.86 3.70 15.17
C LYS A 133 10.39 5.12 15.02
N ASP A 134 9.56 6.04 14.55
CA ASP A 134 9.91 7.44 14.40
C ASP A 134 9.59 8.29 15.64
N GLY A 135 9.06 7.68 16.72
CA GLY A 135 8.73 8.38 17.96
C GLY A 135 7.46 9.24 17.88
N TYR A 136 6.65 9.08 16.83
CA TYR A 136 5.40 9.81 16.62
C TYR A 136 4.23 9.14 17.36
N GLY A 137 4.24 9.24 18.69
CA GLY A 137 3.31 8.50 19.55
C GLY A 137 1.82 8.77 19.30
N LEU A 138 1.43 10.02 18.98
CA LEU A 138 0.03 10.34 18.67
C LEU A 138 -0.42 9.68 17.35
N GLN A 139 0.42 9.74 16.32
CA GLN A 139 0.16 9.13 15.03
C GLN A 139 0.10 7.60 15.14
N ALA A 140 1.04 7.00 15.88
CA ALA A 140 1.04 5.57 16.17
C ALA A 140 -0.28 5.13 16.84
N ARG A 141 -0.71 5.86 17.87
CA ARG A 141 -1.97 5.62 18.57
C ARG A 141 -3.17 5.66 17.62
N LEU A 142 -3.32 6.73 16.85
CA LEU A 142 -4.45 6.91 15.94
C LEU A 142 -4.52 5.79 14.90
N ARG A 143 -3.35 5.37 14.37
CA ARG A 143 -3.27 4.29 13.38
C ARG A 143 -3.55 2.91 13.99
N LEU A 144 -3.15 2.65 15.23
CA LEU A 144 -3.49 1.41 15.94
C LEU A 144 -5.00 1.34 16.26
N GLU A 145 -5.60 2.44 16.70
CA GLU A 145 -7.05 2.53 16.94
C GLU A 145 -7.84 2.30 15.64
N GLU A 146 -7.40 2.91 14.54
CA GLU A 146 -7.96 2.70 13.21
C GLU A 146 -7.82 1.24 12.74
N ALA A 147 -6.63 0.64 12.88
CA ALA A 147 -6.40 -0.76 12.50
C ALA A 147 -7.28 -1.72 13.32
N ALA A 148 -7.39 -1.51 14.64
CA ALA A 148 -8.24 -2.32 15.50
C ALA A 148 -9.71 -2.27 15.06
N ALA A 149 -10.24 -1.06 14.79
CA ALA A 149 -11.62 -0.89 14.32
C ALA A 149 -11.88 -1.58 12.98
N LEU A 150 -10.91 -1.53 12.06
CA LEU A 150 -11.02 -2.18 10.74
C LEU A 150 -10.95 -3.71 10.83
N TYR A 151 -10.04 -4.26 11.66
CA TYR A 151 -10.00 -5.70 11.91
C TYR A 151 -11.27 -6.20 12.60
N ALA A 152 -11.81 -5.46 13.57
CA ALA A 152 -13.07 -5.76 14.22
C ALA A 152 -14.23 -5.81 13.21
N ALA A 153 -14.31 -4.80 12.33
CA ALA A 153 -15.34 -4.74 11.27
C ALA A 153 -15.21 -5.90 10.26
N ALA A 154 -14.00 -6.38 10.02
CA ALA A 154 -13.72 -7.54 9.17
C ALA A 154 -13.92 -8.89 9.90
N GLY A 155 -14.16 -8.90 11.22
CA GLY A 155 -14.31 -10.11 12.03
C GLY A 155 -12.99 -10.80 12.39
N ASP A 156 -11.84 -10.14 12.21
CA ASP A 156 -10.51 -10.66 12.58
C ASP A 156 -10.16 -10.30 14.04
N VAL A 157 -10.72 -11.09 14.96
CA VAL A 157 -10.58 -10.90 16.42
C VAL A 157 -9.13 -11.01 16.89
N ASP A 158 -8.33 -11.85 16.26
CA ASP A 158 -6.93 -12.06 16.64
C ASP A 158 -6.08 -10.83 16.28
N SER A 159 -6.27 -10.28 15.08
CA SER A 159 -5.58 -9.06 14.66
C SER A 159 -6.07 -7.83 15.42
N GLU A 160 -7.37 -7.71 15.69
CA GLU A 160 -7.91 -6.67 16.58
C GLU A 160 -7.24 -6.74 17.96
N SER A 161 -7.24 -7.91 18.60
CA SER A 161 -6.66 -8.12 19.93
C SER A 161 -5.17 -7.75 19.97
N ARG A 162 -4.43 -8.08 18.91
CA ARG A 162 -3.03 -7.67 18.76
C ARG A 162 -2.87 -6.16 18.71
N MET A 163 -3.69 -5.45 17.93
CA MET A 163 -3.62 -3.98 17.86
C MET A 163 -3.92 -3.33 19.21
N LEU A 164 -4.92 -3.84 19.95
CA LEU A 164 -5.25 -3.35 21.28
C LEU A 164 -4.13 -3.62 22.31
N GLN A 165 -3.46 -4.76 22.22
CA GLN A 165 -2.28 -5.07 23.05
C GLN A 165 -1.11 -4.12 22.72
N THR A 166 -0.81 -3.91 21.43
CA THR A 166 0.22 -2.96 20.99
C THR A 166 -0.11 -1.53 21.46
N LEU A 167 -1.39 -1.13 21.40
CA LEU A 167 -1.85 0.16 21.90
C LEU A 167 -1.61 0.32 23.40
N ALA A 168 -1.89 -0.71 24.20
CA ALA A 168 -1.65 -0.71 25.64
C ALA A 168 -0.14 -0.60 25.98
N SER A 169 0.72 -1.24 25.19
CA SER A 169 2.19 -1.21 25.36
C SER A 169 2.87 -0.05 24.63
N LEU A 170 2.14 0.81 23.92
CA LEU A 170 2.70 1.91 23.12
C LEU A 170 3.68 2.82 23.90
N PRO A 171 3.44 3.20 25.17
CA PRO A 171 4.38 4.03 25.92
C PRO A 171 5.75 3.37 26.14
N GLU A 172 5.80 2.04 26.21
CA GLU A 172 7.03 1.28 26.37
C GLU A 172 7.76 1.16 25.03
N LEU A 173 7.02 0.91 23.95
CA LEU A 173 7.54 0.81 22.59
C LEU A 173 8.19 2.12 22.09
N LEU A 174 7.67 3.27 22.51
CA LEU A 174 8.24 4.59 22.14
C LEU A 174 9.53 4.94 22.90
N ARG A 175 9.91 4.14 23.91
CA ARG A 175 11.14 4.35 24.71
C ARG A 175 12.28 3.41 24.32
N ALA A 176 11.97 2.36 23.54
CA ALA A 176 12.90 1.35 23.06
C ALA A 176 13.64 1.83 21.80
#